data_AF-K2CJ97-F1
#
_entry.id   AF-K2CJ97-F1
#
_cell.length_a   1.000
_cell.length_b   1.000
_cell.length_c   1.000
_cell.angle_alpha   90.00
_cell.angle_beta   90.00
_cell.angle_gamma   90.00
#
_symmetry.space_group_name_H-M   'P 1'
#
loop_
_entity.id
_entity.type
_entity.pdbx_description
1 polymer ?
#
loop_
_entity_poly.entity_id
_entity_poly.type
_entity_poly.pdbx_seq_one_letter_code
_entity_poly.pdbx_strand_id
1 'polypeptide(L)'
;MSLLFFITKWELKAIARFNQTIFPVLLIGMLYMVLHSLKIQPVLPTSSLLTPTLSIMLVINTCLGVIFDFPTFFRKKTSAKDVYISLILLFLVALPLIEVAGVIIATHRSSAQEVDLIKSLSQQTPLFFSIFFILSGISANCMNLYSASITVTKLIKKINFNRSLLITSVISVFLATFNLEKNYLSYLETINIIITLMGSMLVTHIILNKQNIFKLSENQKYHYDFLFLFFLIYFISTKFLNLKIFEDSFLDMLLITFSITAIFILLHRRKNVFIR
;
A
#
# COMPACT_ATOMS: atom_id res chain seq x y z
N MET A 1 5.54 17.35 18.09
CA MET A 1 4.49 17.38 17.04
C MET A 1 5.20 17.54 15.70
N SER A 2 5.04 16.59 14.77
CA SER A 2 5.80 16.55 13.51
C SER A 2 5.25 17.55 12.46
N LEU A 3 6.08 17.95 11.50
CA LEU A 3 5.67 18.76 10.34
C LEU A 3 4.46 18.13 9.61
N LEU A 4 4.44 16.80 9.54
CA LEU A 4 3.36 15.99 8.97
C LEU A 4 2.01 16.27 9.64
N PHE A 5 1.98 16.40 10.97
CA PHE A 5 0.76 16.71 11.72
C PHE A 5 0.17 18.05 11.29
N PHE A 6 1.01 19.08 11.12
CA PHE A 6 0.55 20.41 10.75
C PHE A 6 -0.02 20.47 9.32
N ILE A 7 0.66 19.84 8.36
CA ILE A 7 0.17 19.76 6.97
C ILE A 7 -1.14 18.97 6.93
N THR A 8 -1.21 17.84 7.63
CA THR A 8 -2.36 16.92 7.63
C THR A 8 -3.58 17.51 8.36
N LYS A 9 -3.37 18.37 9.36
CA LYS A 9 -4.43 19.06 10.10
C LYS A 9 -5.34 19.89 9.19
N TRP A 10 -4.83 20.37 8.07
CA TRP A 10 -5.58 21.16 7.08
C TRP A 10 -6.22 20.30 5.98
N GLU A 11 -6.30 18.99 6.21
CA GLU A 11 -6.95 17.99 5.36
C GLU A 11 -6.36 17.89 3.93
N LEU A 12 -7.08 17.16 3.05
CA LEU A 12 -6.69 16.90 1.66
C LEU A 12 -6.37 18.16 0.85
N LYS A 13 -7.00 19.30 1.12
CA LYS A 13 -6.76 20.52 0.34
C LYS A 13 -5.34 21.04 0.54
N ALA A 14 -4.83 21.02 1.76
CA ALA A 14 -3.48 21.45 2.06
C ALA A 14 -2.45 20.43 1.53
N ILE A 15 -2.73 19.13 1.69
CA ILE A 15 -1.87 18.07 1.14
C ILE A 15 -1.81 18.18 -0.39
N ALA A 16 -2.93 18.41 -1.07
CA ALA A 16 -2.97 18.60 -2.52
C ALA A 16 -2.17 19.82 -2.98
N ARG A 17 -2.31 20.97 -2.29
CA ARG A 17 -1.51 22.17 -2.60
C ARG A 17 -0.02 21.94 -2.39
N PHE A 18 0.35 21.34 -1.27
CA PHE A 18 1.73 20.97 -0.98
C PHE A 18 2.29 20.07 -2.09
N ASN A 19 1.55 19.02 -2.46
CA ASN A 19 1.93 18.09 -3.52
C ASN A 19 2.07 18.78 -4.88
N GLN A 20 1.17 19.70 -5.23
CA GLN A 20 1.27 20.50 -6.45
C GLN A 20 2.54 21.37 -6.49
N THR A 21 2.93 21.93 -5.35
CA THR A 21 4.14 22.78 -5.25
C THR A 21 5.42 21.95 -5.35
N ILE A 22 5.48 20.78 -4.71
CA ILE A 22 6.69 19.95 -4.70
C ILE A 22 6.81 19.07 -5.96
N PHE A 23 5.72 18.78 -6.65
CA PHE A 23 5.70 17.83 -7.77
C PHE A 23 6.72 18.17 -8.87
N PRO A 24 6.88 19.43 -9.32
CA PRO A 24 7.91 19.79 -10.29
C PRO A 24 9.33 19.47 -9.79
N VAL A 25 9.60 19.72 -8.50
CA VAL A 25 10.91 19.43 -7.89
C VAL A 25 11.16 17.92 -7.87
N LEU A 26 10.15 17.13 -7.53
CA LEU A 26 10.24 15.67 -7.56
C LEU A 26 10.43 15.14 -8.99
N LEU A 27 9.72 15.71 -9.96
CA LEU A 27 9.85 15.30 -11.36
C LEU A 27 11.26 15.59 -11.90
N ILE A 28 11.78 16.80 -11.65
CA ILE A 28 13.14 17.20 -12.06
C ILE A 28 14.18 16.34 -11.36
N GLY A 29 14.02 16.08 -10.06
CA GLY A 29 14.93 15.22 -9.31
C GLY A 29 14.98 13.79 -9.84
N MET A 30 13.81 13.20 -10.15
CA MET A 30 13.72 11.88 -10.76
C MET A 30 14.38 11.85 -12.14
N LEU A 31 14.08 12.84 -13.00
CA LEU A 31 14.68 12.94 -14.32
C LEU A 31 16.20 13.08 -14.25
N TYR A 32 16.70 13.90 -13.32
CA TYR A 32 18.14 14.03 -13.09
C TYR A 32 18.77 12.70 -12.68
N MET A 33 18.16 11.94 -11.76
CA MET A 33 18.68 10.62 -11.35
C MET A 33 18.76 9.67 -12.54
N VAL A 34 17.70 9.60 -13.35
CA VAL A 34 17.68 8.74 -14.54
C VAL A 34 18.77 9.14 -15.53
N LEU A 35 18.86 10.42 -15.89
CA LEU A 35 19.86 10.92 -16.83
C LEU A 35 21.30 10.75 -16.32
N HIS A 36 21.51 10.88 -15.01
CA HIS A 36 22.82 10.64 -14.42
C HIS A 36 23.17 9.15 -14.42
N SER A 37 22.22 8.28 -14.05
CA SER A 37 22.42 6.84 -14.01
C SER A 37 22.79 6.30 -15.38
N LEU A 38 22.17 6.79 -16.47
CA LEU A 38 22.50 6.39 -17.85
C LEU A 38 23.95 6.69 -18.28
N LYS A 39 24.71 7.50 -17.52
CA LYS A 39 26.15 7.74 -17.77
C LYS A 39 27.04 6.64 -17.17
N ILE A 40 26.51 5.82 -16.28
CA ILE A 40 27.18 4.71 -15.62
C ILE A 40 26.96 3.46 -16.47
N GLN A 41 27.97 2.59 -16.59
CA GLN A 41 27.81 1.34 -17.32
C GLN A 41 26.78 0.43 -16.62
N PRO A 42 25.88 -0.24 -17.38
CA PRO A 42 24.90 -1.14 -16.79
C PRO A 42 25.59 -2.34 -16.14
N VAL A 43 25.17 -2.67 -14.92
CA VAL A 43 25.60 -3.86 -14.21
C VAL A 43 24.55 -4.94 -14.41
N LEU A 44 24.98 -6.10 -14.93
CA LEU A 44 24.10 -7.26 -15.05
C LEU A 44 23.69 -7.74 -13.65
N PRO A 45 22.40 -8.03 -13.41
CA PRO A 45 21.95 -8.53 -12.12
C PRO A 45 22.63 -9.88 -11.83
N THR A 46 23.48 -9.92 -10.81
CA THR A 46 24.28 -11.11 -10.45
C THR A 46 23.52 -12.10 -9.57
N SER A 47 22.43 -11.68 -8.94
CA SER A 47 21.46 -12.56 -8.26
C SER A 47 20.15 -11.81 -8.01
N SER A 48 19.02 -12.46 -8.26
CA SER A 48 17.72 -11.91 -7.89
C SER A 48 17.42 -12.25 -6.43
N LEU A 49 17.37 -11.25 -5.56
CA LEU A 49 16.94 -11.38 -4.16
C LEU A 49 15.48 -11.87 -4.04
N LEU A 50 14.68 -11.68 -5.09
CA LEU A 50 13.27 -12.04 -5.17
C LEU A 50 13.04 -12.94 -6.37
N THR A 51 12.15 -13.91 -6.25
CA THR A 51 11.64 -14.65 -7.40
C THR A 51 10.82 -13.69 -8.30
N PRO A 52 10.73 -13.95 -9.62
CA PRO A 52 9.87 -13.17 -10.51
C PRO A 52 8.42 -13.10 -10.03
N THR A 53 7.91 -14.21 -9.48
CA THR A 53 6.55 -14.28 -8.96
C THR A 53 6.33 -13.36 -7.77
N LEU A 54 7.22 -13.38 -6.78
CA LEU A 54 7.13 -12.51 -5.60
C LEU A 54 7.23 -11.03 -6.00
N SER A 55 8.08 -10.71 -6.97
CA SER A 55 8.21 -9.35 -7.52
C SER A 55 6.90 -8.84 -8.14
N ILE A 56 6.26 -9.67 -8.99
CA ILE A 56 4.95 -9.33 -9.59
C ILE A 56 3.89 -9.15 -8.51
N MET A 57 3.88 -10.03 -7.49
CA MET A 57 2.94 -9.92 -6.38
C MET A 57 3.12 -8.62 -5.59
N LEU A 58 4.35 -8.18 -5.34
CA LEU A 58 4.59 -6.92 -4.64
C LEU A 58 4.02 -5.72 -5.41
N VAL A 59 4.18 -5.70 -6.73
CA VAL A 59 3.62 -4.65 -7.59
C VAL A 59 2.09 -4.66 -7.54
N ILE A 60 1.45 -5.83 -7.73
CA ILE A 60 -0.01 -5.96 -7.69
C ILE A 60 -0.57 -5.51 -6.33
N ASN A 61 0.07 -5.90 -5.23
CA ASN A 61 -0.40 -5.53 -3.90
C ASN A 61 -0.20 -4.06 -3.59
N THR A 62 0.88 -3.46 -4.08
CA THR A 62 1.05 -2.01 -3.98
C THR A 62 -0.09 -1.28 -4.71
N CYS A 63 -0.47 -1.75 -5.90
CA CYS A 63 -1.62 -1.22 -6.64
C CYS A 63 -2.94 -1.38 -5.87
N LEU A 64 -3.18 -2.56 -5.27
CA LEU A 64 -4.37 -2.81 -4.45
C LEU A 64 -4.43 -1.89 -3.23
N GLY A 65 -3.29 -1.69 -2.55
CA GLY A 65 -3.18 -0.76 -1.43
C GLY A 65 -3.64 0.66 -1.82
N VAL A 66 -3.21 1.13 -2.98
CA VAL A 66 -3.67 2.42 -3.52
C VAL A 66 -5.17 2.41 -3.82
N ILE A 67 -5.70 1.36 -4.46
CA ILE A 67 -7.13 1.23 -4.77
C ILE A 67 -8.00 1.28 -3.51
N PHE A 68 -7.58 0.67 -2.40
CA PHE A 68 -8.34 0.72 -1.15
C PHE A 68 -8.40 2.12 -0.54
N ASP A 69 -7.43 2.97 -0.84
CA ASP A 69 -7.37 4.32 -0.31
C ASP A 69 -8.01 5.38 -1.23
N PHE A 70 -8.35 5.02 -2.47
CA PHE A 70 -9.08 5.89 -3.41
C PHE A 70 -10.37 6.48 -2.83
N PRO A 71 -11.26 5.71 -2.15
CA PRO A 71 -12.44 6.27 -1.50
C PRO A 71 -12.14 7.37 -0.48
N THR A 72 -10.94 7.37 0.12
CA THR A 72 -10.48 8.42 1.04
C THR A 72 -10.23 9.73 0.29
N PHE A 73 -9.55 9.66 -0.86
CA PHE A 73 -9.20 10.82 -1.67
C PHE A 73 -10.40 11.43 -2.42
N PHE A 74 -11.34 10.58 -2.85
CA PHE A 74 -12.55 10.97 -3.59
C PHE A 74 -13.80 11.07 -2.70
N ARG A 75 -13.62 11.24 -1.38
CA ARG A 75 -14.73 11.32 -0.41
C ARG A 75 -15.61 12.56 -0.59
N LYS A 76 -15.05 13.67 -1.07
CA LYS A 76 -15.78 14.93 -1.33
C LYS A 76 -16.32 14.89 -2.77
N LYS A 77 -17.53 15.39 -3.02
CA LYS A 77 -18.25 15.34 -4.33
C LYS A 77 -17.29 15.50 -5.53
N THR A 78 -16.83 14.37 -6.06
CA THR A 78 -16.02 14.26 -7.28
C THR A 78 -16.82 13.50 -8.31
N SER A 79 -16.73 13.90 -9.57
CA SER A 79 -17.47 13.22 -10.63
C SER A 79 -16.86 11.83 -10.86
N ALA A 80 -17.67 10.87 -11.30
CA ALA A 80 -17.17 9.53 -11.66
C ALA A 80 -16.08 9.62 -12.74
N LYS A 81 -16.22 10.58 -13.67
CA LYS A 81 -15.23 10.86 -14.72
C LYS A 81 -13.86 11.22 -14.13
N ASP A 82 -13.81 12.07 -13.12
CA ASP A 82 -12.55 12.49 -12.48
C ASP A 82 -11.84 11.30 -11.81
N VAL A 83 -12.62 10.40 -11.20
CA VAL A 83 -12.10 9.15 -10.61
C VAL A 83 -11.47 8.27 -11.70
N TYR A 84 -12.18 8.04 -12.81
CA TYR A 84 -11.68 7.22 -13.92
C TYR A 84 -10.43 7.81 -14.56
N ILE A 85 -10.40 9.12 -14.82
CA ILE A 85 -9.22 9.80 -15.37
C ILE A 85 -8.04 9.65 -14.42
N SER A 86 -8.26 9.82 -13.11
CA SER A 86 -7.20 9.67 -12.11
C SER A 86 -6.64 8.24 -12.06
N LEU A 87 -7.49 7.22 -12.17
CA LEU A 87 -7.06 5.82 -12.26
C LEU A 87 -6.21 5.56 -13.51
N ILE A 88 -6.65 6.07 -14.67
CA ILE A 88 -5.90 5.93 -15.93
C ILE A 88 -4.53 6.59 -15.82
N LEU A 89 -4.48 7.85 -15.36
CA LEU A 89 -3.22 8.58 -15.21
C LEU A 89 -2.28 7.90 -14.21
N LEU A 90 -2.81 7.37 -13.11
CA LEU A 90 -2.01 6.69 -12.11
C LEU A 90 -1.43 5.37 -12.65
N PHE A 91 -2.28 4.48 -13.15
CA PHE A 91 -1.87 3.10 -13.47
C PHE A 91 -1.27 2.94 -14.86
N LEU A 92 -1.64 3.77 -15.84
CA LEU A 92 -1.12 3.66 -17.21
C LEU A 92 0.02 4.64 -17.50
N VAL A 93 0.19 5.69 -16.70
CA VAL A 93 1.21 6.71 -16.94
C VAL A 93 2.19 6.81 -15.78
N ALA A 94 1.73 7.20 -14.59
CA ALA A 94 2.63 7.50 -13.48
C ALA A 94 3.38 6.27 -12.98
N LEU A 95 2.67 5.16 -12.71
CA LEU A 95 3.27 3.95 -12.17
C LEU A 95 4.30 3.32 -13.15
N PRO A 96 4.00 3.09 -14.44
CA PRO A 96 4.99 2.55 -15.38
C PRO A 96 6.23 3.44 -15.51
N LEU A 97 6.06 4.78 -15.51
CA LEU A 97 7.20 5.69 -15.61
C LEU A 97 8.11 5.62 -14.37
N ILE A 98 7.52 5.51 -13.17
CA ILE A 98 8.29 5.38 -11.92
C ILE A 98 9.02 4.04 -11.89
N GLU A 99 8.38 2.95 -12.30
CA GLU A 99 9.00 1.62 -12.36
C GLU A 99 10.16 1.59 -13.36
N VAL A 100 9.98 2.14 -14.56
CA VAL A 100 11.06 2.25 -15.57
C VAL A 100 12.22 3.09 -15.04
N ALA A 101 11.93 4.22 -14.38
CA ALA A 101 12.96 5.04 -13.75
C ALA A 101 13.73 4.24 -12.67
N GLY A 102 13.02 3.49 -11.83
CA GLY A 102 13.60 2.61 -10.82
C GLY A 102 14.50 1.53 -11.42
N VAL A 103 14.06 0.87 -12.50
CA VAL A 103 14.86 -0.13 -13.23
C VAL A 103 16.14 0.49 -13.80
N ILE A 104 16.05 1.67 -14.42
CA ILE A 104 17.24 2.36 -14.97
C ILE A 104 18.24 2.67 -13.86
N ILE A 105 17.77 3.25 -12.75
CA ILE A 105 18.63 3.59 -11.60
C ILE A 105 19.25 2.32 -10.99
N ALA A 106 18.48 1.25 -10.83
CA ALA A 106 18.95 0.00 -10.23
C ALA A 106 19.96 -0.75 -11.12
N THR A 107 19.81 -0.68 -12.44
CA THR A 107 20.70 -1.34 -13.40
C THR A 107 21.97 -0.56 -13.67
N HIS A 108 21.94 0.78 -13.57
CA HIS A 108 23.08 1.65 -13.85
C HIS A 108 23.62 2.26 -12.55
N ARG A 109 24.07 1.41 -11.62
CA ARG A 109 24.60 1.80 -10.31
C ARG A 109 26.05 1.36 -10.13
N SER A 110 26.82 2.19 -9.43
CA SER A 110 28.23 1.94 -9.09
C SER A 110 28.42 1.01 -7.89
N SER A 111 27.41 0.88 -7.02
CA SER A 111 27.41 -0.02 -5.86
C SER A 111 26.02 -0.63 -5.62
N ALA A 112 25.95 -1.67 -4.77
CA ALA A 112 24.70 -2.32 -4.40
C ALA A 112 23.78 -1.48 -3.49
N GLN A 113 24.23 -0.36 -2.93
CA GLN A 113 23.46 0.52 -2.05
C GLN A 113 23.03 1.80 -2.78
N GLU A 114 21.73 2.13 -2.75
CA GLU A 114 21.16 3.34 -3.38
C GLU A 114 21.81 4.64 -2.87
N VAL A 115 22.25 4.63 -1.60
CA VAL A 115 22.93 5.76 -0.95
C VAL A 115 24.28 6.07 -1.61
N ASP A 116 24.94 5.08 -2.20
CA ASP A 116 26.24 5.30 -2.84
C ASP A 116 26.12 5.97 -4.21
N LEU A 117 24.97 5.84 -4.87
CA LEU A 117 24.65 6.58 -6.09
C LEU A 117 24.57 8.10 -5.80
N ILE A 118 24.18 8.47 -4.58
CA ILE A 118 24.15 9.86 -4.10
C ILE A 118 25.56 10.32 -3.72
N LYS A 119 26.39 9.45 -3.12
CA LYS A 119 27.77 9.77 -2.75
C LYS A 119 28.71 9.93 -3.94
N SER A 120 28.41 9.29 -5.08
CA SER A 120 29.19 9.44 -6.32
C SER A 120 28.95 10.77 -7.06
N LEU A 121 28.04 11.61 -6.56
CA LEU A 121 27.70 12.90 -7.17
C LEU A 121 28.52 14.05 -6.57
N SER A 122 28.67 15.16 -7.30
CA SER A 122 29.50 16.30 -6.87
C SER A 122 29.01 16.91 -5.55
N GLN A 123 29.89 17.62 -4.82
CA GLN A 123 29.67 18.08 -3.43
C GLN A 123 28.33 18.81 -3.13
N GLN A 124 27.65 19.40 -4.12
CA GLN A 124 26.37 20.11 -3.95
C GLN A 124 25.14 19.22 -4.21
N THR A 125 25.32 18.08 -4.86
CA THR A 125 24.25 17.16 -5.26
C THR A 125 23.64 16.36 -4.09
N PRO A 126 24.39 15.97 -3.04
CA PRO A 126 23.82 15.30 -1.86
C PRO A 126 22.75 16.12 -1.11
N LEU A 127 22.89 17.45 -1.08
CA LEU A 127 21.89 18.32 -0.43
C LEU A 127 20.58 18.33 -1.21
N PHE A 128 20.66 18.48 -2.54
CA PHE A 128 19.50 18.41 -3.42
C PHE A 128 18.77 17.07 -3.27
N PHE A 129 19.51 15.95 -3.25
CA PHE A 129 18.91 14.64 -3.07
C PHE A 129 18.31 14.43 -1.68
N SER A 130 18.96 14.93 -0.64
CA SER A 130 18.41 14.89 0.71
C SER A 130 17.06 15.63 0.77
N ILE A 131 16.98 16.82 0.16
CA ILE A 131 15.73 17.58 0.06
C ILE A 131 14.70 16.80 -0.76
N PHE A 132 15.08 16.23 -1.89
CA PHE A 132 14.21 15.41 -2.73
C PHE A 132 13.60 14.23 -1.94
N PHE A 133 14.41 13.45 -1.23
CA PHE A 133 13.93 12.32 -0.43
C PHE A 133 13.06 12.77 0.74
N ILE A 134 13.42 13.86 1.42
CA ILE A 134 12.62 14.44 2.50
C ILE A 134 11.25 14.89 1.97
N LEU A 135 11.20 15.62 0.85
CA LEU A 135 9.95 16.10 0.27
C LEU A 135 9.06 14.95 -0.22
N SER A 136 9.66 13.94 -0.86
CA SER A 136 8.95 12.72 -1.28
C SER A 136 8.35 11.98 -0.07
N GLY A 137 9.17 11.80 0.98
CA GLY A 137 8.74 11.17 2.22
C GLY A 137 7.64 11.96 2.94
N ILE A 138 7.72 13.29 2.99
CA ILE A 138 6.68 14.14 3.58
C ILE A 138 5.36 13.97 2.84
N SER A 139 5.38 13.99 1.50
CA SER A 139 4.19 13.83 0.66
C SER A 139 3.46 12.51 0.95
N ALA A 140 4.18 11.39 0.84
CA ALA A 140 3.63 10.05 1.06
C ALA A 140 3.12 9.89 2.51
N ASN A 141 3.91 10.34 3.49
CA ASN A 141 3.55 10.20 4.90
C ASN A 141 2.37 11.07 5.32
N CYS A 142 2.17 12.26 4.72
CA CYS A 142 0.98 13.07 4.96
C CYS A 142 -0.29 12.36 4.48
N MET A 143 -0.24 11.72 3.30
CA MET A 143 -1.37 10.95 2.77
C MET A 143 -1.69 9.74 3.67
N ASN A 144 -0.67 8.95 4.01
CA ASN A 144 -0.83 7.77 4.88
C ASN A 144 -1.40 8.16 6.25
N LEU A 145 -0.88 9.25 6.84
CA LEU A 145 -1.35 9.76 8.12
C LEU A 145 -2.79 10.26 8.04
N TYR A 146 -3.16 10.97 6.96
CA TYR A 146 -4.52 11.42 6.71
C TYR A 146 -5.50 10.24 6.63
N SER A 147 -5.19 9.23 5.81
CA SER A 147 -6.01 8.04 5.61
C SER A 147 -6.20 7.25 6.90
N ALA A 148 -5.12 7.00 7.64
CA ALA A 148 -5.18 6.36 8.95
C ALA A 148 -6.09 7.15 9.93
N SER A 149 -5.96 8.47 9.93
CA SER A 149 -6.73 9.35 10.83
C SER A 149 -8.22 9.37 10.50
N ILE A 150 -8.60 9.33 9.22
CA ILE A 150 -10.00 9.18 8.82
C ILE A 150 -10.56 7.83 9.27
N THR A 151 -9.79 6.75 9.06
CA THR A 151 -10.20 5.39 9.43
C THR A 151 -10.47 5.29 10.92
N VAL A 152 -9.53 5.77 11.75
CA VAL A 152 -9.67 5.77 13.22
C VAL A 152 -10.86 6.63 13.68
N THR A 153 -11.12 7.77 13.03
CA THR A 153 -12.31 8.60 13.29
C THR A 153 -13.62 7.86 13.00
N LYS A 154 -13.65 7.03 11.95
CA LYS A 154 -14.84 6.22 11.59
C LYS A 154 -15.02 5.00 12.51
N LEU A 155 -13.91 4.37 12.93
CA LEU A 155 -13.92 3.21 13.81
C LEU A 155 -14.36 3.58 15.24
N ILE A 156 -13.84 4.69 15.76
CA ILE A 156 -14.13 5.15 17.12
C ILE A 156 -15.06 6.36 17.04
N LYS A 157 -16.37 6.13 17.16
CA LYS A 157 -17.40 7.17 16.99
C LYS A 157 -17.26 8.41 17.91
N LYS A 158 -16.50 8.30 19.01
CA LYS A 158 -16.35 9.36 20.03
C LYS A 158 -15.16 10.30 19.80
N ILE A 159 -14.28 10.03 18.83
CA ILE A 159 -13.10 10.87 18.60
C ILE A 159 -13.31 11.73 17.34
N ASN A 160 -12.85 12.98 17.41
CA ASN A 160 -12.80 13.86 16.25
C ASN A 160 -11.51 13.63 15.45
N PHE A 161 -11.46 14.20 14.25
CA PHE A 161 -10.31 14.04 13.35
C PHE A 161 -8.99 14.50 13.98
N ASN A 162 -8.96 15.62 14.72
CA ASN A 162 -7.73 16.12 15.35
C ASN A 162 -7.17 15.18 16.42
N ARG A 163 -8.04 14.58 17.24
CA ARG A 163 -7.62 13.57 18.23
C ARG A 163 -7.16 12.29 17.54
N SER A 164 -7.89 11.86 16.52
CA SER A 164 -7.49 10.73 15.68
C SER A 164 -6.10 10.95 15.07
N LEU A 165 -5.87 12.13 14.50
CA LEU A 165 -4.60 12.55 13.91
C LEU A 165 -3.46 12.55 14.92
N LEU A 166 -3.72 12.98 16.15
CA LEU A 166 -2.72 12.94 17.22
C LEU A 166 -2.36 11.49 17.58
N ILE A 167 -3.37 10.63 17.75
CA ILE A 167 -3.17 9.21 18.07
C ILE A 167 -2.37 8.51 16.96
N THR A 168 -2.80 8.65 15.71
CA THR A 168 -2.12 8.03 14.57
C THR A 168 -0.71 8.57 14.39
N SER A 169 -0.47 9.87 14.60
CA SER A 169 0.88 10.45 14.55
C SER A 169 1.81 9.85 15.60
N VAL A 170 1.33 9.67 16.83
CA VAL A 170 2.12 9.06 17.91
C VAL A 170 2.44 7.60 17.58
N ILE A 171 1.45 6.84 17.09
CA ILE A 171 1.64 5.46 16.64
C ILE A 171 2.67 5.41 15.50
N SER A 172 2.59 6.29 14.51
CA SER A 172 3.53 6.34 13.39
C SER A 172 4.96 6.62 13.84
N VAL A 173 5.17 7.55 14.78
CA VAL A 173 6.50 7.82 15.35
C VAL A 173 7.02 6.61 16.12
N PHE A 174 6.17 5.94 16.89
CA PHE A 174 6.54 4.70 17.58
C PHE A 174 6.92 3.60 16.58
N LEU A 175 6.14 3.39 15.52
CA LEU A 175 6.44 2.43 14.47
C LEU A 175 7.76 2.74 13.74
N ALA A 176 8.09 4.03 13.56
CA ALA A 176 9.35 4.45 12.97
C ALA A 176 10.58 4.14 13.84
N THR A 177 10.40 3.83 15.14
CA THR A 177 11.52 3.39 16.00
C THR A 177 11.89 1.92 15.79
N PHE A 178 11.02 1.12 15.16
CA PHE A 178 11.37 -0.24 14.79
C PHE A 178 12.33 -0.21 13.61
N ASN A 179 13.38 -1.01 13.67
CA ASN A 179 14.32 -1.18 12.56
C ASN A 179 13.72 -2.10 11.49
N LEU A 180 12.64 -1.61 10.85
CA LEU A 180 11.94 -2.31 9.77
C LEU A 180 12.83 -2.46 8.53
N GLU A 181 13.86 -1.61 8.37
CA GLU A 181 14.85 -1.71 7.29
C GLU A 181 15.59 -3.05 7.34
N LYS A 182 16.05 -3.49 8.52
CA LYS A 182 16.75 -4.78 8.67
C LYS A 182 15.90 -5.99 8.28
N ASN A 183 14.58 -5.89 8.42
CA ASN A 183 13.63 -6.96 8.11
C ASN A 183 12.64 -6.53 7.01
N TYR A 184 13.11 -5.70 6.06
CA TYR A 184 12.25 -5.04 5.08
C TYR A 184 11.43 -6.04 4.26
N LEU A 185 12.04 -7.15 3.84
CA LEU A 185 11.35 -8.21 3.10
C LEU A 185 10.22 -8.84 3.92
N SER A 186 10.49 -9.26 5.15
CA SER A 186 9.47 -9.85 6.03
C SER A 186 8.34 -8.85 6.37
N TYR A 187 8.67 -7.56 6.48
CA TYR A 187 7.68 -6.50 6.65
C TYR A 187 6.78 -6.36 5.42
N LEU A 188 7.37 -6.33 4.22
CA LEU A 188 6.63 -6.27 2.95
C LEU A 188 5.74 -7.51 2.75
N GLU A 189 6.24 -8.70 3.05
CA GLU A 189 5.46 -9.95 2.99
C GLU A 189 4.24 -9.87 3.90
N THR A 190 4.42 -9.39 5.13
CA THR A 190 3.33 -9.25 6.11
C THR A 190 2.25 -8.28 5.60
N ILE A 191 2.65 -7.11 5.08
CA ILE A 191 1.71 -6.14 4.49
C ILE A 191 1.00 -6.74 3.28
N ASN A 192 1.74 -7.46 2.43
CA ASN A 192 1.21 -8.08 1.22
C ASN A 192 0.07 -9.07 1.56
N ILE A 193 0.24 -9.90 2.59
CA ILE A 193 -0.80 -10.82 3.06
C ILE A 193 -2.06 -10.05 3.49
N ILE A 194 -1.89 -8.96 4.25
CA ILE A 194 -3.00 -8.12 4.73
C ILE A 194 -3.75 -7.45 3.56
N ILE A 195 -3.03 -6.95 2.56
CA ILE A 195 -3.65 -6.31 1.39
C ILE A 195 -4.38 -7.34 0.52
N THR A 196 -3.75 -8.50 0.27
CA THR A 196 -4.36 -9.60 -0.49
C THR A 196 -5.67 -10.05 0.17
N LEU A 197 -5.67 -10.10 1.50
CA LEU A 197 -6.83 -10.35 2.34
C LEU A 197 -7.96 -9.34 2.16
N MET A 198 -7.63 -8.05 2.21
CA MET A 198 -8.62 -7.00 2.02
C MET A 198 -9.22 -7.06 0.61
N GLY A 199 -8.42 -7.37 -0.41
CA GLY A 199 -8.88 -7.49 -1.80
C GLY A 199 -9.81 -8.65 -2.04
N SER A 200 -9.46 -9.83 -1.55
CA SER A 200 -10.31 -11.01 -1.67
C SER A 200 -11.65 -10.85 -0.94
N MET A 201 -11.66 -10.21 0.24
CA MET A 201 -12.92 -9.84 0.94
C MET A 201 -13.80 -8.95 0.06
N LEU A 202 -13.20 -7.91 -0.52
CA LEU A 202 -13.93 -6.94 -1.35
C LEU A 202 -14.48 -7.59 -2.62
N VAL A 203 -13.70 -8.42 -3.32
CA VAL A 203 -14.15 -9.16 -4.51
C VAL A 203 -15.27 -10.12 -4.16
N THR A 204 -15.11 -10.90 -3.09
CA THR A 204 -16.16 -11.84 -2.67
C THR A 204 -17.44 -11.11 -2.33
N HIS A 205 -17.35 -9.99 -1.63
CA HIS A 205 -18.51 -9.15 -1.34
C HIS A 205 -19.21 -8.67 -2.62
N ILE A 206 -18.46 -8.17 -3.61
CA ILE A 206 -19.03 -7.72 -4.89
C ILE A 206 -19.76 -8.86 -5.60
N ILE A 207 -19.19 -10.07 -5.64
CA ILE A 207 -19.80 -11.24 -6.27
C ILE A 207 -21.12 -11.59 -5.56
N LEU A 208 -21.11 -11.68 -4.23
CA LEU A 208 -22.31 -12.03 -3.45
C LEU A 208 -23.41 -10.98 -3.55
N ASN A 209 -23.03 -9.70 -3.55
CA ASN A 209 -23.98 -8.60 -3.66
C ASN A 209 -24.61 -8.59 -5.07
N LYS A 210 -23.82 -8.83 -6.12
CA LYS A 210 -24.34 -9.01 -7.50
C LYS A 210 -25.31 -10.19 -7.63
N GLN A 211 -25.11 -11.24 -6.84
CA GLN A 211 -25.99 -12.41 -6.81
C GLN A 211 -27.19 -12.26 -5.85
N ASN A 212 -27.37 -11.09 -5.21
CA ASN A 212 -28.40 -10.82 -4.18
C ASN A 212 -28.38 -11.80 -2.99
N ILE A 213 -27.23 -12.44 -2.72
CA ILE A 213 -27.13 -13.47 -1.67
C ILE A 213 -27.03 -12.83 -0.28
N PHE A 214 -26.46 -11.62 -0.17
CA PHE A 214 -26.33 -10.87 1.10
C PHE A 214 -26.55 -9.37 0.90
N LYS A 215 -27.25 -8.72 1.85
CA LYS A 215 -27.32 -7.25 1.96
C LYS A 215 -26.19 -6.73 2.86
N LEU A 216 -25.57 -5.62 2.46
CA LEU A 216 -24.42 -4.97 3.12
C LEU A 216 -24.55 -4.77 4.65
N SER A 217 -25.79 -4.59 5.14
CA SER A 217 -26.07 -4.37 6.57
C SER A 217 -25.84 -5.60 7.45
N GLU A 218 -25.89 -6.82 6.90
CA GLU A 218 -25.70 -8.07 7.66
C GLU A 218 -24.22 -8.44 7.80
N ASN A 219 -23.35 -7.90 6.95
CA ASN A 219 -21.93 -8.22 6.89
C ASN A 219 -21.12 -7.62 8.06
N GLN A 220 -21.59 -6.51 8.65
CA GLN A 220 -20.92 -5.86 9.78
C GLN A 220 -20.76 -6.76 11.01
N LYS A 221 -21.69 -7.71 11.19
CA LYS A 221 -21.69 -8.60 12.35
C LYS A 221 -20.56 -9.64 12.31
N TYR A 222 -20.05 -9.96 11.12
CA TYR A 222 -19.19 -11.12 10.90
C TYR A 222 -17.79 -10.79 10.35
N HIS A 223 -17.46 -9.49 10.18
CA HIS A 223 -16.15 -9.07 9.68
C HIS A 223 -14.99 -9.58 10.55
N TYR A 224 -15.17 -9.58 11.88
CA TYR A 224 -14.12 -10.05 12.80
C TYR A 224 -13.97 -11.58 12.77
N ASP A 225 -15.06 -12.32 12.65
CA ASP A 225 -15.03 -13.79 12.55
C ASP A 225 -14.36 -14.24 11.25
N PHE A 226 -14.63 -13.53 10.14
CA PHE A 226 -14.01 -13.79 8.86
C PHE A 226 -12.50 -13.46 8.88
N LEU A 227 -12.12 -12.31 9.45
CA LEU A 227 -10.70 -11.95 9.68
C LEU A 227 -9.98 -13.00 10.53
N PHE A 228 -10.61 -13.43 11.64
CA PHE A 228 -10.05 -14.43 12.53
C PHE A 228 -9.88 -15.79 11.86
N LEU A 229 -10.90 -16.28 11.16
CA LEU A 229 -10.85 -17.58 10.47
C LEU A 229 -9.76 -17.58 9.39
N PHE A 230 -9.60 -16.47 8.67
CA PHE A 230 -8.51 -16.36 7.70
C PHE A 230 -7.14 -16.33 8.37
N PHE A 231 -6.93 -15.49 9.39
CA PHE A 231 -5.66 -15.44 10.11
C PHE A 231 -5.28 -16.80 10.68
N LEU A 232 -6.28 -17.54 11.19
CA LEU A 232 -6.11 -18.91 11.68
C LEU A 232 -5.67 -19.86 10.55
N ILE A 233 -6.30 -19.81 9.38
CA ILE A 233 -5.95 -20.71 8.26
C ILE A 233 -4.60 -20.33 7.65
N TYR A 234 -4.30 -19.04 7.53
CA TYR A 234 -2.97 -18.56 7.12
C TYR A 234 -1.89 -19.05 8.11
N PHE A 235 -2.13 -18.90 9.41
CA PHE A 235 -1.20 -19.34 10.45
C PHE A 235 -0.99 -20.86 10.42
N ILE A 236 -2.07 -21.64 10.32
CA ILE A 236 -1.99 -23.11 10.20
C ILE A 236 -1.21 -23.52 8.94
N SER A 237 -1.49 -22.88 7.81
CA SER A 237 -0.87 -23.22 6.53
C SER A 237 0.62 -22.89 6.50
N THR A 238 1.00 -21.70 6.99
CA THR A 238 2.39 -21.21 6.91
C THR A 238 3.28 -21.67 8.08
N LYS A 239 2.75 -21.75 9.31
CA LYS A 239 3.54 -22.13 10.49
C LYS A 239 3.45 -23.60 10.87
N PHE A 240 2.30 -24.24 10.65
CA PHE A 240 2.06 -25.60 11.14
C PHE A 240 2.30 -26.68 10.08
N LEU A 241 1.85 -26.42 8.85
CA LEU A 241 1.98 -27.38 7.75
C LEU A 241 3.26 -27.17 6.92
N ASN A 242 4.04 -26.12 7.20
CA ASN A 242 5.22 -25.70 6.43
C ASN A 242 4.96 -25.66 4.92
N LEU A 243 3.71 -25.35 4.56
CA LEU A 243 3.28 -25.32 3.19
C LEU A 243 3.74 -23.99 2.60
N LYS A 244 4.67 -24.04 1.66
CA LYS A 244 5.10 -22.92 0.80
C LYS A 244 3.98 -22.39 -0.12
N ILE A 245 2.73 -22.81 0.11
CA ILE A 245 1.56 -22.44 -0.68
C ILE A 245 1.35 -20.91 -0.74
N PHE A 246 1.86 -20.17 0.25
CA PHE A 246 1.81 -18.70 0.28
C PHE A 246 3.08 -18.02 -0.28
N GLU A 247 4.14 -18.77 -0.58
CA GLU A 247 5.37 -18.23 -1.21
C GLU A 247 5.22 -18.10 -2.74
N ASP A 248 4.41 -18.95 -3.38
CA ASP A 248 4.56 -19.18 -4.82
C ASP A 248 3.44 -18.67 -5.74
N SER A 249 2.21 -18.36 -5.28
CA SER A 249 1.25 -17.69 -6.18
C SER A 249 0.11 -16.89 -5.50
N PHE A 250 -0.13 -15.67 -6.03
CA PHE A 250 -1.30 -14.83 -5.72
C PHE A 250 -2.62 -15.56 -5.97
N LEU A 251 -2.63 -16.45 -6.96
CA LEU A 251 -3.76 -17.28 -7.32
C LEU A 251 -4.11 -18.25 -6.20
N ASP A 252 -3.13 -18.91 -5.58
CA ASP A 252 -3.35 -19.81 -4.45
C ASP A 252 -3.86 -19.04 -3.24
N MET A 253 -3.32 -17.85 -2.98
CA MET A 253 -3.82 -16.97 -1.92
C MET A 253 -5.28 -16.55 -2.17
N LEU A 254 -5.62 -16.14 -3.40
CA LEU A 254 -6.98 -15.82 -3.79
C LEU A 254 -7.92 -17.02 -3.68
N LEU A 255 -7.48 -18.19 -4.13
CA LEU A 255 -8.27 -19.42 -4.16
C LEU A 255 -8.52 -19.95 -2.75
N ILE A 256 -7.54 -19.87 -1.87
CA ILE A 256 -7.70 -20.15 -0.44
C ILE A 256 -8.65 -19.13 0.17
N THR A 257 -8.47 -17.84 -0.10
CA THR A 257 -9.36 -16.84 0.50
C THR A 257 -10.80 -17.00 -0.01
N PHE A 258 -11.00 -17.29 -1.29
CA PHE A 258 -12.31 -17.63 -1.86
C PHE A 258 -12.90 -18.88 -1.22
N SER A 259 -12.10 -19.92 -1.01
CA SER A 259 -12.53 -21.17 -0.38
C SER A 259 -12.94 -20.95 1.08
N ILE A 260 -12.16 -20.18 1.83
CA ILE A 260 -12.49 -19.78 3.21
C ILE A 260 -13.75 -18.94 3.25
N THR A 261 -13.90 -17.99 2.33
CA THR A 261 -15.10 -17.16 2.25
C THR A 261 -16.32 -17.97 1.86
N ALA A 262 -16.20 -18.88 0.90
CA ALA A 262 -17.25 -19.82 0.53
C ALA A 262 -17.65 -20.73 1.69
N ILE A 263 -16.68 -21.29 2.43
CA ILE A 263 -16.92 -22.11 3.63
C ILE A 263 -17.63 -21.28 4.71
N PHE A 264 -17.17 -20.06 4.97
CA PHE A 264 -17.77 -19.15 5.95
C PHE A 264 -19.23 -18.84 5.58
N ILE A 265 -19.50 -18.54 4.31
CA ILE A 265 -20.85 -18.32 3.77
C ILE A 265 -21.72 -19.56 3.94
N LEU A 266 -21.21 -20.75 3.59
CA LEU A 266 -21.95 -22.01 3.69
C LEU A 266 -22.27 -22.39 5.14
N LEU A 267 -21.32 -22.22 6.06
CA LEU A 267 -21.50 -22.45 7.49
C LEU A 267 -22.55 -21.50 8.06
N HIS A 268 -22.57 -20.24 7.62
CA HIS A 268 -23.55 -19.28 8.11
C HIS A 268 -24.95 -19.49 7.53
N ARG A 269 -25.06 -19.97 6.28
CA ARG A 269 -26.33 -20.32 5.65
C ARG A 269 -27.08 -21.41 6.43
N ARG A 270 -26.36 -22.38 7.02
CA ARG A 270 -26.98 -23.43 7.86
C ARG A 270 -27.72 -22.88 9.09
N LYS A 271 -27.26 -21.78 9.70
CA LYS A 271 -27.97 -21.18 10.86
C LYS A 271 -29.30 -20.51 10.48
N ASN A 272 -29.46 -20.04 9.24
CA ASN A 272 -30.69 -19.38 8.78
C ASN A 272 -31.66 -20.34 8.06
N VAL A 273 -31.25 -21.57 7.74
CA VAL A 273 -32.13 -22.59 7.14
C VAL A 273 -32.85 -23.43 8.21
N PHE A 274 -32.31 -23.52 9.44
CA PHE A 274 -32.93 -24.22 10.57
C PHE A 274 -33.87 -23.35 11.44
N ILE A 275 -34.13 -22.11 11.02
CA ILE A 275 -35.20 -21.28 11.57
C ILE A 275 -36.20 -21.02 10.44
N ARG A 276 -36.92 -22.07 10.05
CA ARG A 276 -38.20 -21.99 9.37
C ARG A 276 -39.08 -23.12 9.89
#